data_AF-A0A3B9QR28-F1
#
_entry.id   AF-A0A3B9QR28-F1
#
_cell.length_a   1.000
_cell.length_b   1.000
_cell.length_c   1.000
_cell.angle_alpha   90.00
_cell.angle_beta   90.00
_cell.angle_gamma   90.00
#
_symmetry.space_group_name_H-M   'P 1'
#
loop_
_entity.id
_entity.type
_entity.pdbx_description
1 polymer ?
#
loop_
_entity_poly.entity_id
_entity_poly.type
_entity_poly.pdbx_seq_one_letter_code
_entity_poly.pdbx_strand_id
1 'polypeptide(L)'
;MRENPVRTSARWVTRRARYVRLDEGSLHSLAHKLEEASLPAWEGRYHFRGDEELTCRYLLVLDALNFCFWPGKVKWTVPGPEGEPLTGYFALAYALRKAAEKTPDFYQPGNLAALDEGGLGEVLGGIPLLRLRARAVREVGLLLSRFGSARDFFLAACGSCRRLVELITAYLPSFRDAAVYRGREVFFHKRAQILCADLYGAFSGEGLGDLRDLEWLTAFADYKLPQLLRAQGVILPAPGLAARIDRLEPIPAGSPEEVELRAATVTAVEELVGLLKLRGRPLQAFEVDWMLWHLAQGDLPFPHHRTLTIFY
;
A
#
# COMPACT_ATOMS: atom_id res chain seq x y z
N MET A 1 11.21 22.01 1.57
CA MET A 1 10.36 20.97 0.94
C MET A 1 8.92 21.17 1.40
N ARG A 2 7.89 21.05 0.54
CA ARG A 2 6.49 21.15 1.03
C ARG A 2 6.18 19.90 1.85
N GLU A 3 5.50 20.07 2.98
CA GLU A 3 5.13 18.94 3.84
C GLU A 3 4.14 18.01 3.14
N ASN A 4 4.24 16.70 3.42
CA ASN A 4 3.32 15.70 2.86
C ASN A 4 1.92 15.88 3.48
N PRO A 5 0.85 16.07 2.68
CA PRO A 5 -0.51 16.28 3.20
C PRO A 5 -1.03 15.10 4.01
N VAL A 6 -0.57 13.87 3.74
CA VAL A 6 -0.91 12.67 4.52
C VAL A 6 -0.36 12.81 5.94
N ARG A 7 0.93 13.14 6.09
CA ARG A 7 1.58 13.36 7.39
C ARG A 7 0.87 14.43 8.21
N THR A 8 0.59 15.58 7.61
CA THR A 8 -0.05 16.70 8.30
C THR A 8 -1.50 16.38 8.70
N SER A 9 -2.29 15.76 7.82
CA SER A 9 -3.69 15.43 8.10
C SER A 9 -3.83 14.27 9.09
N ALA A 10 -2.99 13.23 8.99
CA ALA A 10 -2.95 12.12 9.95
C ALA A 10 -2.65 12.61 11.37
N ARG A 11 -1.61 13.45 11.55
CA ARG A 11 -1.29 14.05 12.85
C ARG A 11 -2.44 14.89 13.41
N TRP A 12 -3.18 15.60 12.54
CA TRP A 12 -4.34 16.39 12.96
C TRP A 12 -5.50 15.52 13.45
N VAL A 13 -5.76 14.38 12.78
CA VAL A 13 -6.77 13.38 13.18
C VAL A 13 -6.37 12.72 14.50
N THR A 14 -5.14 12.20 14.61
CA THR A 14 -4.68 11.47 15.81
C THR A 14 -4.78 12.32 17.07
N ARG A 15 -4.45 13.63 16.99
CA ARG A 15 -4.62 14.58 18.12
C ARG A 15 -6.08 14.81 18.56
N ARG A 16 -7.04 14.40 17.74
CA ARG A 16 -8.49 14.58 17.97
C ARG A 16 -9.23 13.25 18.08
N ALA A 17 -8.51 12.14 17.99
CA ALA A 17 -9.05 10.80 17.95
C ALA A 17 -9.84 10.47 19.23
N ARG A 18 -10.92 9.71 19.08
CA ARG A 18 -11.78 9.24 20.19
C ARG A 18 -11.78 7.73 20.32
N TYR A 19 -11.59 7.04 19.21
CA TYR A 19 -11.66 5.60 19.06
C TYR A 19 -10.29 4.94 19.03
N VAL A 20 -9.22 5.68 18.74
CA VAL A 20 -7.86 5.14 18.70
C VAL A 20 -6.90 6.04 19.47
N ARG A 21 -5.98 5.43 20.24
CA ARG A 21 -4.88 6.14 20.92
C ARG A 21 -3.55 5.45 20.60
N LEU A 22 -2.47 6.21 20.69
CA LEU A 22 -1.11 5.68 20.64
C LEU A 22 -0.55 5.53 22.05
N ASP A 23 0.17 4.44 22.29
CA ASP A 23 0.91 4.19 23.53
C ASP A 23 2.40 4.48 23.35
N GLU A 24 2.90 5.49 24.06
CA GLU A 24 4.28 5.96 23.94
C GLU A 24 5.29 4.91 24.43
N GLY A 25 5.02 4.21 25.52
CA GLY A 25 5.91 3.17 26.04
C GLY A 25 6.08 2.00 25.06
N SER A 26 5.00 1.61 24.40
CA SER A 26 4.99 0.57 23.37
C SER A 26 5.69 1.03 22.09
N LEU A 27 5.62 2.32 21.74
CA LEU A 27 6.39 2.90 20.63
C LEU A 27 7.90 2.79 20.88
N HIS A 28 8.36 3.15 22.07
CA HIS A 28 9.76 2.96 22.46
C HIS A 28 10.20 1.50 22.41
N SER A 29 9.35 0.60 22.90
CA SER A 29 9.61 -0.85 22.89
C SER A 29 9.68 -1.41 21.47
N LEU A 30 8.79 -0.96 20.58
CA LEU A 30 8.81 -1.36 19.17
C LEU A 30 10.01 -0.75 18.43
N ALA A 31 10.35 0.51 18.69
CA ALA A 31 11.55 1.13 18.12
C ALA A 31 12.81 0.34 18.47
N HIS A 32 12.94 -0.13 19.71
CA HIS A 32 14.05 -0.99 20.12
C HIS A 32 14.10 -2.31 19.34
N LYS A 33 12.96 -2.99 19.13
CA LYS A 33 12.90 -4.20 18.29
C LYS A 33 13.33 -3.92 16.84
N LEU A 34 12.99 -2.74 16.32
CA LEU A 34 13.34 -2.34 14.97
C LEU A 34 14.80 -1.90 14.82
N GLU A 35 15.53 -1.61 15.91
CA GLU A 35 16.97 -1.25 15.85
C GLU A 35 17.83 -2.38 15.28
N GLU A 36 17.45 -3.63 15.51
CA GLU A 36 18.23 -4.82 15.11
C GLU A 36 17.60 -5.54 13.90
N ALA A 37 16.35 -5.24 13.54
CA ALA A 37 15.66 -5.90 12.45
C ALA A 37 16.25 -5.54 11.08
N SER A 38 16.36 -6.48 10.15
CA SER A 38 16.85 -6.20 8.80
C SER A 38 15.82 -5.40 7.98
N LEU A 39 16.31 -4.57 7.05
CA LEU A 39 15.45 -4.01 6.01
C LEU A 39 15.13 -5.12 5.00
N PRO A 40 13.84 -5.38 4.70
CA PRO A 40 13.49 -6.37 3.70
C PRO A 40 13.90 -5.89 2.30
N ALA A 41 14.43 -6.80 1.49
CA ALA A 41 14.75 -6.52 0.09
C ALA A 41 13.50 -6.66 -0.81
N TRP A 42 13.56 -6.07 -2.00
CA TRP A 42 12.57 -6.32 -3.05
C TRP A 42 12.58 -7.81 -3.44
N GLU A 43 11.49 -8.52 -3.17
CA GLU A 43 11.44 -9.97 -3.29
C GLU A 43 11.25 -10.40 -4.75
N GLY A 44 12.37 -10.67 -5.43
CA GLY A 44 12.42 -11.05 -6.84
C GLY A 44 11.77 -12.40 -7.16
N ARG A 45 11.41 -13.23 -6.16
CA ARG A 45 10.64 -14.46 -6.40
C ARG A 45 9.19 -14.18 -6.78
N TYR A 46 8.59 -13.11 -6.26
CA TYR A 46 7.17 -12.80 -6.51
C TYR A 46 6.97 -11.69 -7.53
N HIS A 47 7.90 -10.73 -7.59
CA HIS A 47 7.76 -9.58 -8.47
C HIS A 47 8.40 -9.83 -9.84
N PHE A 48 7.76 -9.30 -10.88
CA PHE A 48 8.33 -9.31 -12.23
C PHE A 48 9.44 -8.26 -12.35
N ARG A 49 10.55 -8.63 -13.01
CA ARG A 49 11.58 -7.71 -13.46
C ARG A 49 12.10 -8.21 -14.82
N GLY A 50 11.80 -7.48 -15.87
CA GLY A 50 12.16 -7.79 -17.25
C GLY A 50 12.72 -6.55 -17.95
N ASP A 51 12.26 -6.27 -19.17
CA ASP A 51 12.55 -4.99 -19.81
C ASP A 51 11.93 -3.81 -19.03
N GLU A 52 12.52 -2.62 -19.17
CA GLU A 52 12.14 -1.42 -18.41
C GLU A 52 10.66 -1.06 -18.60
N GLU A 53 10.15 -1.10 -19.83
CA GLU A 53 8.78 -0.69 -20.15
C GLU A 53 7.75 -1.68 -19.60
N LEU A 54 7.94 -2.99 -19.80
CA LEU A 54 7.03 -3.99 -19.23
C LEU A 54 7.09 -4.03 -17.71
N THR A 55 8.26 -3.82 -17.11
CA THR A 55 8.40 -3.70 -15.65
C THR A 55 7.60 -2.50 -15.13
N CYS A 56 7.68 -1.35 -15.81
CA CYS A 56 6.90 -0.17 -15.46
C CYS A 56 5.39 -0.39 -15.59
N ARG A 57 4.93 -1.05 -16.65
CA ARG A 57 3.50 -1.41 -16.83
C ARG A 57 3.03 -2.39 -15.76
N TYR A 58 3.85 -3.38 -15.43
CA TYR A 58 3.60 -4.33 -14.36
C TYR A 58 3.39 -3.62 -13.02
N LEU A 59 4.28 -2.70 -12.63
CA LEU A 59 4.14 -1.96 -11.37
C LEU A 59 2.86 -1.11 -11.33
N LEU A 60 2.53 -0.40 -12.41
CA LEU A 60 1.30 0.38 -12.49
C LEU A 60 0.04 -0.49 -12.30
N VAL A 61 0.01 -1.67 -12.93
CA VAL A 61 -1.11 -2.61 -12.79
C VAL A 61 -1.12 -3.26 -11.40
N LEU A 62 0.04 -3.65 -10.87
CA LEU A 62 0.19 -4.22 -9.53
C LEU A 62 -0.42 -3.29 -8.48
N ASP A 63 -0.01 -2.02 -8.47
CA ASP A 63 -0.51 -1.06 -7.48
C ASP A 63 -1.93 -0.59 -7.75
N ALA A 64 -2.37 -0.59 -9.01
CA ALA A 64 -3.78 -0.38 -9.34
C ALA A 64 -4.68 -1.49 -8.80
N LEU A 65 -4.13 -2.66 -8.49
CA LEU A 65 -4.85 -3.84 -8.01
C LEU A 65 -4.57 -4.18 -6.54
N ASN A 66 -3.57 -3.55 -5.93
CA ASN A 66 -3.10 -3.80 -4.57
C ASN A 66 -4.07 -3.26 -3.52
N PHE A 67 -5.28 -3.84 -3.48
CA PHE A 67 -6.26 -3.49 -2.47
C PHE A 67 -7.24 -4.58 -2.01
N CYS A 68 -7.48 -4.74 -0.72
CA CYS A 68 -8.59 -5.46 -0.09
C CYS A 68 -8.71 -6.93 -0.54
N PHE A 69 -7.93 -7.79 0.10
CA PHE A 69 -7.85 -9.23 -0.24
C PHE A 69 -8.68 -10.14 0.67
N TRP A 70 -9.21 -9.59 1.76
CA TRP A 70 -9.91 -10.37 2.79
C TRP A 70 -11.36 -10.78 2.48
N PRO A 71 -12.15 -10.11 1.60
CA PRO A 71 -13.55 -10.49 1.39
C PRO A 71 -13.68 -11.89 0.79
N GLY A 72 -14.72 -12.63 1.19
CA GLY A 72 -14.98 -13.99 0.74
C GLY A 72 -14.90 -15.01 1.87
N LYS A 73 -15.55 -16.16 1.67
CA LYS A 73 -15.51 -17.28 2.64
C LYS A 73 -14.22 -18.10 2.52
N VAL A 74 -13.70 -18.19 1.30
CA VAL A 74 -12.45 -18.88 0.98
C VAL A 74 -11.43 -17.82 0.65
N LYS A 75 -10.23 -17.92 1.25
CA LYS A 75 -9.13 -17.02 0.91
C LYS A 75 -8.73 -17.24 -0.54
N TRP A 76 -8.62 -16.15 -1.29
CA TRP A 76 -8.09 -16.20 -2.64
C TRP A 76 -6.62 -16.61 -2.61
N THR A 77 -6.28 -17.63 -3.40
CA THR A 77 -4.99 -18.33 -3.35
C THR A 77 -4.47 -18.55 -4.76
N VAL A 78 -3.16 -18.37 -4.94
CA VAL A 78 -2.45 -18.63 -6.20
C VAL A 78 -1.26 -19.56 -5.91
N PRO A 79 -1.02 -20.62 -6.72
CA PRO A 79 0.19 -21.42 -6.58
C PRO A 79 1.43 -20.57 -6.86
N GLY A 80 2.36 -20.57 -5.91
CA GLY A 80 3.64 -19.87 -5.94
C GLY A 80 4.70 -20.58 -6.78
N PRO A 81 5.93 -20.02 -6.85
CA PRO A 81 7.05 -20.56 -7.62
C PRO A 81 7.37 -22.03 -7.35
N GLU A 82 7.22 -22.48 -6.10
CA GLU A 82 7.53 -23.85 -5.66
C GLU A 82 6.25 -24.68 -5.45
N GLY A 83 5.10 -24.16 -5.90
CA GLY A 83 3.78 -24.78 -5.73
C GLY A 83 3.14 -24.49 -4.37
N GLU A 84 3.77 -23.68 -3.53
CA GLU A 84 3.23 -23.25 -2.24
C GLU A 84 1.99 -22.35 -2.42
N PRO A 85 0.99 -22.41 -1.53
CA PRO A 85 -0.18 -21.54 -1.64
C PRO A 85 0.17 -20.11 -1.21
N LEU A 86 0.17 -19.17 -2.17
CA LEU A 86 0.28 -17.73 -1.88
C LEU A 86 -1.10 -17.12 -1.68
N THR A 87 -1.21 -16.14 -0.79
CA THR A 87 -2.43 -15.34 -0.59
C THR A 87 -2.11 -13.84 -0.53
N GLY A 88 -3.14 -12.99 -0.59
CA GLY A 88 -2.97 -11.55 -0.42
C GLY A 88 -2.07 -10.90 -1.47
N TYR A 89 -1.20 -10.00 -1.02
CA TYR A 89 -0.30 -9.22 -1.89
C TYR A 89 0.65 -10.11 -2.71
N PHE A 90 1.33 -11.08 -2.10
CA PHE A 90 2.27 -11.93 -2.82
C PHE A 90 1.58 -12.81 -3.88
N ALA A 91 0.34 -13.24 -3.64
CA ALA A 91 -0.46 -13.91 -4.66
C ALA A 91 -0.76 -13.01 -5.86
N LEU A 92 -1.08 -11.72 -5.62
CA LEU A 92 -1.30 -10.73 -6.67
C LEU A 92 -0.03 -10.47 -7.46
N ALA A 93 1.06 -10.13 -6.77
CA ALA A 93 2.36 -9.87 -7.39
C ALA A 93 2.80 -11.02 -8.30
N TYR A 94 2.68 -12.26 -7.80
CA TYR A 94 3.09 -13.44 -8.54
C TYR A 94 2.13 -13.80 -9.69
N ALA A 95 0.81 -13.66 -9.52
CA ALA A 95 -0.14 -13.90 -10.60
C ALA A 95 0.09 -12.95 -11.79
N LEU A 96 0.29 -11.66 -11.49
CA LEU A 96 0.61 -10.64 -12.50
C LEU A 96 1.98 -10.89 -13.14
N ARG A 97 2.98 -11.33 -12.36
CA ARG A 97 4.28 -11.73 -12.89
C ARG A 97 4.14 -12.85 -13.93
N LYS A 98 3.37 -13.90 -13.62
CA LYS A 98 3.12 -14.99 -14.57
C LYS A 98 2.45 -14.49 -15.86
N ALA A 99 1.55 -13.51 -15.76
CA ALA A 99 0.95 -12.88 -16.93
C ALA A 99 1.99 -12.09 -17.75
N ALA A 100 2.93 -11.40 -17.10
CA ALA A 100 4.00 -10.67 -17.80
C ALA A 100 4.96 -11.62 -18.54
N GLU A 101 5.27 -12.76 -17.94
CA GLU A 101 6.16 -13.77 -18.53
C GLU A 101 5.50 -14.57 -19.67
N LYS A 102 4.20 -14.90 -19.55
CA LYS A 102 3.50 -15.79 -20.52
C LYS A 102 2.69 -15.06 -21.57
N THR A 103 2.11 -13.92 -21.20
CA THR A 103 1.17 -13.15 -22.02
C THR A 103 1.46 -11.65 -21.87
N PRO A 104 2.67 -11.18 -22.25
CA PRO A 104 3.07 -9.78 -22.05
C PRO A 104 2.11 -8.79 -22.72
N ASP A 105 1.41 -9.22 -23.77
CA ASP A 105 0.38 -8.41 -24.44
C ASP A 105 -0.77 -7.99 -23.53
N PHE A 106 -1.03 -8.70 -22.43
CA PHE A 106 -1.98 -8.26 -21.40
C PHE A 106 -1.71 -6.83 -20.93
N TYR A 107 -0.44 -6.43 -20.86
CA TYR A 107 -0.01 -5.11 -20.39
C TYR A 107 -0.03 -4.02 -21.48
N GLN A 108 -0.46 -4.32 -22.70
CA GLN A 108 -0.55 -3.29 -23.74
C GLN A 108 -1.63 -2.26 -23.38
N PRO A 109 -1.40 -0.95 -23.59
CA PRO A 109 -2.33 0.11 -23.19
C PRO A 109 -3.77 -0.13 -23.67
N GLY A 110 -3.95 -0.57 -24.92
CA GLY A 110 -5.26 -0.86 -25.49
C GLY A 110 -5.96 -2.04 -24.81
N ASN A 111 -5.22 -3.11 -24.50
CA ASN A 111 -5.77 -4.29 -23.82
C ASN A 111 -6.18 -3.96 -22.37
N LEU A 112 -5.34 -3.20 -21.65
CA LEU A 112 -5.67 -2.72 -20.31
C LEU A 112 -6.88 -1.78 -20.33
N ALA A 113 -6.98 -0.86 -21.31
CA ALA A 113 -8.07 0.10 -21.43
C ALA A 113 -9.42 -0.55 -21.78
N ALA A 114 -9.40 -1.68 -22.51
CA ALA A 114 -10.58 -2.46 -22.86
C ALA A 114 -10.94 -3.54 -21.84
N LEU A 115 -10.08 -3.79 -20.84
CA LEU A 115 -10.21 -4.92 -19.93
C LEU A 115 -11.51 -4.88 -19.13
N ASP A 116 -12.25 -5.98 -19.10
CA ASP A 116 -13.45 -6.15 -18.29
C ASP A 116 -13.23 -7.12 -17.12
N GLU A 117 -14.32 -7.42 -16.39
CA GLU A 117 -14.26 -8.32 -15.25
C GLU A 117 -13.88 -9.75 -15.65
N GLY A 118 -14.37 -10.23 -16.81
CA GLY A 118 -14.08 -11.57 -17.32
C GLY A 118 -12.62 -11.72 -17.71
N GLY A 119 -12.10 -10.78 -18.52
CA GLY A 119 -10.71 -10.80 -18.96
C GLY A 119 -9.71 -10.69 -17.80
N LEU A 120 -10.00 -9.88 -16.78
CA LEU A 120 -9.16 -9.86 -15.57
C LEU A 120 -9.29 -11.16 -14.76
N GLY A 121 -10.48 -11.78 -14.76
CA GLY A 121 -10.75 -13.07 -14.14
C GLY A 121 -9.95 -14.22 -14.74
N GLU A 122 -9.61 -14.18 -16.03
CA GLU A 122 -8.73 -15.19 -16.65
C GLU A 122 -7.31 -15.15 -16.07
N VAL A 123 -6.85 -13.96 -15.65
CA VAL A 123 -5.50 -13.77 -15.09
C VAL A 123 -5.48 -14.02 -13.58
N LEU A 124 -6.48 -13.53 -12.85
CA LEU A 124 -6.49 -13.51 -11.39
C LEU A 124 -7.48 -14.48 -10.75
N GLY A 125 -8.33 -15.14 -11.53
CA GLY A 125 -9.42 -15.97 -11.01
C GLY A 125 -10.39 -15.18 -10.14
N GLY A 126 -10.91 -15.82 -9.09
CA GLY A 126 -11.90 -15.26 -8.17
C GLY A 126 -11.34 -14.29 -7.12
N ILE A 127 -10.39 -13.42 -7.47
CA ILE A 127 -9.89 -12.39 -6.55
C ILE A 127 -11.05 -11.47 -6.11
N PRO A 128 -11.12 -11.05 -4.83
CA PRO A 128 -12.18 -10.15 -4.37
C PRO A 128 -12.21 -8.83 -5.16
N LEU A 129 -13.41 -8.26 -5.29
CA LEU A 129 -13.65 -6.96 -5.94
C LEU A 129 -13.18 -6.90 -7.41
N LEU A 130 -13.22 -8.03 -8.12
CA LEU A 130 -12.74 -8.18 -9.51
C LEU A 130 -13.28 -7.10 -10.45
N ARG A 131 -14.58 -6.77 -10.37
CA ARG A 131 -15.18 -5.67 -11.15
C ARG A 131 -14.53 -4.30 -10.91
N LEU A 132 -14.22 -3.97 -9.66
CA LEU A 132 -13.59 -2.70 -9.29
C LEU A 132 -12.11 -2.69 -9.69
N ARG A 133 -11.46 -3.85 -9.60
CA ARG A 133 -10.10 -4.07 -10.09
C ARG A 133 -9.98 -3.86 -11.59
N ALA A 134 -10.89 -4.44 -12.38
CA ALA A 134 -10.94 -4.23 -13.83
C ALA A 134 -11.11 -2.73 -14.18
N ARG A 135 -11.92 -1.98 -13.42
CA ARG A 135 -12.02 -0.52 -13.57
C ARG A 135 -10.68 0.18 -13.32
N ALA A 136 -9.98 -0.17 -12.24
CA ALA A 136 -8.68 0.42 -11.92
C ALA A 136 -7.62 0.12 -12.99
N VAL A 137 -7.63 -1.09 -13.57
CA VAL A 137 -6.74 -1.45 -14.69
C VAL A 137 -7.07 -0.66 -15.95
N ARG A 138 -8.35 -0.42 -16.25
CA ARG A 138 -8.72 0.46 -17.37
C ARG A 138 -8.20 1.88 -17.20
N GLU A 139 -8.20 2.42 -15.97
CA GLU A 139 -7.57 3.73 -15.69
C GLU A 139 -6.08 3.73 -16.07
N VAL A 140 -5.35 2.65 -15.77
CA VAL A 140 -3.94 2.48 -16.17
C VAL A 140 -3.81 2.42 -17.70
N GLY A 141 -4.63 1.65 -18.40
CA GLY A 141 -4.58 1.60 -19.87
C GLY A 141 -4.81 2.95 -20.54
N LEU A 142 -5.77 3.72 -20.02
CA LEU A 142 -6.07 5.09 -20.49
C LEU A 142 -4.93 6.06 -20.16
N LEU A 143 -4.32 5.95 -18.98
CA LEU A 143 -3.12 6.71 -18.60
C LEU A 143 -1.99 6.45 -19.60
N LEU A 144 -1.65 5.19 -19.84
CA LEU A 144 -0.57 4.82 -20.74
C LEU A 144 -0.82 5.30 -22.17
N SER A 145 -2.05 5.21 -22.65
CA SER A 145 -2.44 5.74 -23.97
C SER A 145 -2.25 7.25 -24.08
N ARG A 146 -2.41 7.98 -22.97
CA ARG A 146 -2.22 9.45 -22.92
C ARG A 146 -0.75 9.85 -22.86
N PHE A 147 0.07 9.11 -22.13
CA PHE A 147 1.50 9.41 -21.96
C PHE A 147 2.38 8.76 -23.04
N GLY A 148 1.84 7.84 -23.84
CA GLY A 148 2.55 7.13 -24.91
C GLY A 148 3.22 5.85 -24.42
N SER A 149 3.88 5.89 -23.25
CA SER A 149 4.52 4.74 -22.61
C SER A 149 4.47 4.84 -21.07
N ALA A 150 4.73 3.72 -20.39
CA ALA A 150 4.86 3.72 -18.93
C ALA A 150 6.14 4.45 -18.50
N ARG A 151 7.23 4.27 -19.25
CA ARG A 151 8.47 5.01 -19.06
C ARG A 151 8.27 6.53 -19.12
N ASP A 152 7.59 7.03 -20.14
CA ASP A 152 7.36 8.47 -20.30
C ASP A 152 6.48 9.04 -19.19
N PHE A 153 5.51 8.25 -18.69
CA PHE A 153 4.74 8.62 -17.50
C PHE A 153 5.64 8.81 -16.27
N PHE A 154 6.53 7.87 -15.96
CA PHE A 154 7.45 8.00 -14.84
C PHE A 154 8.45 9.15 -15.03
N LEU A 155 9.00 9.34 -16.24
CA LEU A 155 9.89 10.45 -16.56
C LEU A 155 9.23 11.83 -16.42
N ALA A 156 7.91 11.93 -16.60
CA ALA A 156 7.17 13.19 -16.38
C ALA A 156 7.22 13.67 -14.92
N ALA A 157 7.55 12.80 -13.97
CA ALA A 157 7.80 13.14 -12.57
C ALA A 157 9.19 13.78 -12.34
N CYS A 158 10.06 13.79 -13.36
CA CYS A 158 11.40 14.38 -13.31
C CYS A 158 12.23 13.90 -12.09
N GLY A 159 12.14 12.60 -11.79
CA GLY A 159 12.84 11.99 -10.65
C GLY A 159 12.43 12.54 -9.27
N SER A 160 11.21 13.06 -9.12
CA SER A 160 10.67 13.48 -7.81
C SER A 160 9.54 12.55 -7.39
N CYS A 161 9.69 11.97 -6.21
CA CYS A 161 8.70 11.12 -5.55
C CYS A 161 7.39 11.90 -5.32
N ARG A 162 7.49 13.11 -4.75
CA ARG A 162 6.32 13.97 -4.55
C ARG A 162 5.59 14.26 -5.86
N ARG A 163 6.32 14.65 -6.90
CA ARG A 163 5.71 14.96 -8.21
C ARG A 163 5.07 13.73 -8.82
N LEU A 164 5.65 12.54 -8.61
CA LEU A 164 5.05 11.29 -9.05
C LEU A 164 3.71 11.03 -8.35
N VAL A 165 3.62 11.21 -7.03
CA VAL A 165 2.34 11.11 -6.29
C VAL A 165 1.32 12.13 -6.81
N GLU A 166 1.72 13.37 -7.09
CA GLU A 166 0.85 14.40 -7.67
C GLU A 166 0.33 13.99 -9.07
N LEU A 167 1.18 13.41 -9.92
CA LEU A 167 0.78 12.90 -11.25
C LEU A 167 -0.16 11.70 -11.14
N ILE A 168 0.19 10.70 -10.31
CA ILE A 168 -0.64 9.51 -10.09
C ILE A 168 -2.04 9.93 -9.65
N THR A 169 -2.16 10.78 -8.63
CA THR A 169 -3.46 11.21 -8.11
C THR A 169 -4.21 12.13 -9.09
N ALA A 170 -3.52 12.90 -9.94
CA ALA A 170 -4.16 13.68 -10.99
C ALA A 170 -4.81 12.80 -12.06
N TYR A 171 -4.15 11.73 -12.48
CA TYR A 171 -4.56 10.95 -13.65
C TYR A 171 -5.28 9.62 -13.33
N LEU A 172 -5.10 9.06 -12.13
CA LEU A 172 -5.71 7.80 -11.71
C LEU A 172 -6.69 8.03 -10.54
N PRO A 173 -8.00 8.21 -10.82
CA PRO A 173 -9.01 8.45 -9.80
C PRO A 173 -9.03 7.41 -8.67
N SER A 174 -8.79 6.14 -8.98
CA SER A 174 -8.76 5.06 -7.98
C SER A 174 -7.61 5.19 -6.97
N PHE A 175 -6.62 6.05 -7.24
CA PHE A 175 -5.50 6.35 -6.33
C PHE A 175 -5.74 7.59 -5.46
N ARG A 176 -6.84 8.33 -5.65
CA ARG A 176 -7.21 9.52 -4.87
C ARG A 176 -7.79 9.16 -3.50
N ASP A 177 -6.98 8.47 -2.72
CA ASP A 177 -7.31 7.97 -1.40
C ASP A 177 -7.36 9.11 -0.36
N ALA A 178 -8.58 9.48 0.00
CA ALA A 178 -8.91 10.52 0.97
C ALA A 178 -10.25 10.21 1.66
N ALA A 179 -10.48 10.84 2.81
CA ALA A 179 -11.71 10.76 3.58
C ALA A 179 -12.07 12.12 4.22
N VAL A 180 -13.30 12.26 4.71
CA VAL A 180 -13.72 13.45 5.48
C VAL A 180 -13.81 13.09 6.96
N TYR A 181 -13.06 13.79 7.80
CA TYR A 181 -13.10 13.64 9.25
C TYR A 181 -13.39 14.97 9.91
N ARG A 182 -14.53 15.06 10.61
CA ARG A 182 -15.02 16.27 11.28
C ARG A 182 -15.02 17.51 10.36
N GLY A 183 -15.53 17.34 9.15
CA GLY A 183 -15.65 18.40 8.14
C GLY A 183 -14.34 18.81 7.46
N ARG A 184 -13.24 18.11 7.72
CA ARG A 184 -11.94 18.35 7.06
C ARG A 184 -11.55 17.16 6.20
N GLU A 185 -11.02 17.43 5.02
CA GLU A 185 -10.41 16.43 4.16
C GLU A 185 -9.10 15.90 4.77
N VAL A 186 -8.96 14.58 4.76
CA VAL A 186 -7.82 13.81 5.26
C VAL A 186 -7.30 12.95 4.12
N PHE A 187 -6.00 12.98 3.89
CA PHE A 187 -5.36 12.30 2.76
C PHE A 187 -4.62 11.07 3.27
N PHE A 188 -4.62 10.00 2.46
CA PHE A 188 -3.81 8.82 2.71
C PHE A 188 -2.94 8.45 1.51
N HIS A 189 -3.47 8.61 0.30
CA HIS A 189 -2.75 8.35 -0.96
C HIS A 189 -1.96 7.04 -0.97
N LYS A 190 -2.47 6.00 -0.29
CA LYS A 190 -1.72 4.79 0.07
C LYS A 190 -1.04 4.15 -1.13
N ARG A 191 -1.82 3.85 -2.17
CA ARG A 191 -1.31 3.18 -3.39
C ARG A 191 -0.45 4.09 -4.26
N ALA A 192 -0.65 5.41 -4.21
CA ALA A 192 0.20 6.35 -4.94
C ALA A 192 1.59 6.46 -4.30
N GLN A 193 1.63 6.41 -2.96
CA GLN A 193 2.87 6.37 -2.20
C GLN A 193 3.59 5.02 -2.34
N ILE A 194 2.86 3.90 -2.33
CA ILE A 194 3.43 2.57 -2.62
C ILE A 194 4.09 2.54 -4.00
N LEU A 195 3.44 3.04 -5.04
CA LEU A 195 4.01 3.01 -6.39
C LEU A 195 5.37 3.73 -6.51
N CYS A 196 5.62 4.74 -5.67
CA CYS A 196 6.95 5.36 -5.61
C CYS A 196 7.98 4.43 -4.94
N ALA A 197 7.61 3.78 -3.84
CA ALA A 197 8.48 2.83 -3.14
C ALA A 197 8.73 1.56 -3.95
N ASP A 198 7.72 1.07 -4.67
CA ASP A 198 7.82 -0.10 -5.54
C ASP A 198 8.68 0.20 -6.77
N LEU A 199 8.60 1.41 -7.34
CA LEU A 199 9.51 1.84 -8.40
C LEU A 199 10.96 1.89 -7.91
N TYR A 200 11.19 2.46 -6.71
CA TYR A 200 12.50 2.44 -6.07
C TYR A 200 13.01 1.01 -5.85
N GLY A 201 12.18 0.12 -5.29
CA GLY A 201 12.55 -1.27 -5.01
C GLY A 201 12.84 -2.09 -6.26
N ALA A 202 11.98 -2.00 -7.28
CA ALA A 202 12.10 -2.76 -8.52
C ALA A 202 13.38 -2.41 -9.31
N PHE A 203 13.79 -1.15 -9.28
CA PHE A 203 15.00 -0.66 -9.95
C PHE A 203 16.19 -0.46 -9.00
N SER A 204 16.07 -0.88 -7.74
CA SER A 204 17.15 -0.81 -6.74
C SER A 204 17.73 0.60 -6.56
N GLY A 205 16.89 1.63 -6.69
CA GLY A 205 17.31 3.04 -6.59
C GLY A 205 18.09 3.57 -7.79
N GLU A 206 18.12 2.86 -8.92
CA GLU A 206 18.81 3.29 -10.13
C GLU A 206 17.81 3.65 -11.26
N GLY A 207 18.25 4.41 -12.26
CA GLY A 207 17.42 4.72 -13.44
C GLY A 207 16.08 5.38 -13.07
N LEU A 208 14.96 4.76 -13.43
CA LEU A 208 13.62 5.26 -13.05
C LEU A 208 13.33 5.15 -11.55
N GLY A 209 14.03 4.26 -10.83
CA GLY A 209 13.93 4.11 -9.38
C GLY A 209 14.73 5.13 -8.58
N ASP A 210 15.60 5.91 -9.22
CA ASP A 210 16.34 7.03 -8.59
C ASP A 210 15.41 8.23 -8.37
N LEU A 211 14.40 8.02 -7.52
CA LEU A 211 13.48 9.06 -7.07
C LEU A 211 14.15 9.81 -5.93
N ARG A 212 14.15 11.14 -6.02
CA ARG A 212 14.82 11.99 -5.03
C ARG A 212 14.16 11.96 -3.67
N ASP A 213 13.24 12.83 -3.37
CA ASP A 213 12.59 13.04 -2.07
C ASP A 213 11.76 11.84 -1.51
N LEU A 214 12.32 10.63 -1.42
CA LEU A 214 11.67 9.43 -0.85
C LEU A 214 11.34 9.60 0.64
N GLU A 215 12.10 10.41 1.37
CA GLU A 215 11.83 10.73 2.77
C GLU A 215 10.53 11.53 2.95
N TRP A 216 9.99 12.06 1.84
CA TRP A 216 8.69 12.71 1.81
C TRP A 216 7.54 11.72 2.02
N LEU A 217 7.70 10.44 1.66
CA LEU A 217 6.70 9.40 1.84
C LEU A 217 6.34 9.20 3.32
N THR A 218 5.15 8.66 3.55
CA THR A 218 4.68 8.19 4.86
C THR A 218 4.43 6.68 4.84
N ALA A 219 4.00 6.12 5.96
CA ALA A 219 3.43 4.77 5.99
C ALA A 219 2.21 4.62 5.07
N PHE A 220 2.03 3.40 4.58
CA PHE A 220 1.00 2.96 3.65
C PHE A 220 -0.18 2.37 4.44
N ALA A 221 -0.96 3.23 5.08
CA ALA A 221 -1.99 2.83 6.03
C ALA A 221 -3.11 1.96 5.43
N ASP A 222 -2.91 0.64 5.53
CA ASP A 222 -3.84 -0.43 5.17
C ASP A 222 -4.51 -1.03 6.43
N TYR A 223 -4.89 -2.31 6.38
CA TYR A 223 -5.41 -3.04 7.55
C TYR A 223 -4.38 -3.93 8.28
N LYS A 224 -3.24 -4.25 7.66
CA LYS A 224 -2.19 -5.11 8.24
C LYS A 224 -1.31 -4.36 9.22
N LEU A 225 -0.90 -3.14 8.89
CA LEU A 225 -0.09 -2.34 9.81
C LEU A 225 -0.82 -1.99 11.11
N PRO A 226 -2.09 -1.51 11.11
CA PRO A 226 -2.83 -1.31 12.35
C PRO A 226 -3.01 -2.61 13.16
N GLN A 227 -3.14 -3.76 12.50
CA GLN A 227 -3.20 -5.07 13.18
C GLN A 227 -1.89 -5.36 13.93
N LEU A 228 -0.74 -5.20 13.26
CA LEU A 228 0.57 -5.38 13.90
C LEU A 228 0.78 -4.37 15.03
N LEU A 229 0.51 -3.10 14.79
CA LEU A 229 0.69 -2.05 15.80
C LEU A 229 -0.19 -2.28 17.02
N ARG A 230 -1.41 -2.81 16.84
CA ARG A 230 -2.24 -3.28 17.96
C ARG A 230 -1.61 -4.46 18.69
N ALA A 231 -1.09 -5.44 17.97
CA ALA A 231 -0.40 -6.59 18.57
C ALA A 231 0.86 -6.19 19.35
N GLN A 232 1.53 -5.10 18.96
CA GLN A 232 2.68 -4.53 19.67
C GLN A 232 2.28 -3.56 20.79
N GLY A 233 0.98 -3.37 21.06
CA GLY A 233 0.49 -2.43 22.07
C GLY A 233 0.55 -0.94 21.67
N VAL A 234 1.09 -0.62 20.49
CA VAL A 234 1.25 0.76 20.00
C VAL A 234 -0.09 1.42 19.68
N ILE A 235 -0.95 0.72 18.95
CA ILE A 235 -2.31 1.19 18.65
C ILE A 235 -3.27 0.58 19.67
N LEU A 236 -3.98 1.45 20.40
CA LEU A 236 -4.98 1.07 21.40
C LEU A 236 -6.37 1.51 20.91
N PRO A 237 -7.14 0.61 20.27
CA PRO A 237 -8.54 0.88 19.96
C PRO A 237 -9.37 0.97 21.25
N ALA A 238 -10.35 1.86 21.28
CA ALA A 238 -11.34 1.94 22.34
C ALA A 238 -12.10 0.61 22.47
N PRO A 239 -12.60 0.23 23.67
CA PRO A 239 -13.17 -1.11 23.91
C PRO A 239 -14.24 -1.54 22.90
N GLY A 240 -15.14 -0.63 22.52
CA GLY A 240 -16.16 -0.90 21.52
C GLY A 240 -15.58 -1.19 20.12
N LEU A 241 -14.58 -0.42 19.68
CA LEU A 241 -13.90 -0.64 18.40
C LEU A 241 -13.09 -1.93 18.41
N ALA A 242 -12.33 -2.19 19.49
CA ALA A 242 -11.59 -3.44 19.66
C ALA A 242 -12.52 -4.66 19.55
N ALA A 243 -13.64 -4.65 20.27
CA ALA A 243 -14.61 -5.74 20.25
C ALA A 243 -15.26 -5.96 18.86
N ARG A 244 -15.51 -4.89 18.09
CA ARG A 244 -15.98 -5.01 16.69
C ARG A 244 -14.94 -5.67 15.80
N ILE A 245 -13.68 -5.25 15.91
CA ILE A 245 -12.56 -5.85 15.16
C ILE A 245 -12.42 -7.33 15.51
N ASP A 246 -12.47 -7.68 16.80
CA ASP A 246 -12.31 -9.05 17.29
C ASP A 246 -13.44 -9.97 16.81
N ARG A 247 -14.67 -9.45 16.71
CA ARG A 247 -15.81 -10.16 16.13
C ARG A 247 -15.84 -10.14 14.60
N LEU A 248 -14.82 -9.58 13.95
CA LEU A 248 -14.72 -9.46 12.50
C LEU A 248 -15.93 -8.72 11.88
N GLU A 249 -16.49 -7.79 12.63
CA GLU A 249 -17.59 -6.96 12.18
C GLU A 249 -17.09 -5.89 11.21
N PRO A 250 -17.80 -5.64 10.09
CA PRO A 250 -17.41 -4.59 9.17
C PRO A 250 -17.32 -3.22 9.83
N ILE A 251 -16.26 -2.49 9.48
CA ILE A 251 -16.12 -1.05 9.77
C ILE A 251 -16.40 -0.31 8.46
N PRO A 252 -17.34 0.65 8.43
CA PRO A 252 -17.62 1.41 7.21
C PRO A 252 -16.41 2.21 6.73
N ALA A 253 -16.16 2.21 5.42
CA ALA A 253 -15.11 3.03 4.83
C ALA A 253 -15.40 4.53 5.05
N GLY A 254 -14.39 5.29 5.47
CA GLY A 254 -14.53 6.71 5.78
C GLY A 254 -15.22 7.00 7.12
N SER A 255 -15.52 5.98 7.94
CA SER A 255 -16.04 6.20 9.28
C SER A 255 -14.96 6.82 10.18
N PRO A 256 -15.34 7.54 11.26
CA PRO A 256 -14.38 8.05 12.22
C PRO A 256 -13.42 6.99 12.78
N GLU A 257 -13.91 5.79 13.07
CA GLU A 257 -13.08 4.68 13.55
C GLU A 257 -12.05 4.23 12.51
N GLU A 258 -12.48 4.11 11.27
CA GLU A 258 -11.65 3.71 10.14
C GLU A 258 -10.55 4.74 9.86
N VAL A 259 -10.92 6.02 9.78
CA VAL A 259 -9.99 7.12 9.53
C VAL A 259 -9.00 7.27 10.68
N GLU A 260 -9.44 7.10 11.94
CA GLU A 260 -8.55 7.15 13.10
C GLU A 260 -7.55 5.99 13.13
N LEU A 261 -7.95 4.76 12.76
CA LEU A 261 -7.02 3.63 12.66
C LEU A 261 -5.89 3.93 11.68
N ARG A 262 -6.23 4.42 10.48
CA ARG A 262 -5.24 4.76 9.45
C ARG A 262 -4.35 5.93 9.85
N ALA A 263 -4.94 6.99 10.39
CA ALA A 263 -4.20 8.18 10.82
C ALA A 263 -3.24 7.85 11.98
N ALA A 264 -3.68 7.03 12.92
CA ALA A 264 -2.86 6.52 14.01
C ALA A 264 -1.69 5.69 13.48
N THR A 265 -1.91 4.83 12.47
CA THR A 265 -0.82 4.08 11.81
C THR A 265 0.22 5.00 11.19
N VAL A 266 -0.19 6.00 10.40
CA VAL A 266 0.76 6.98 9.83
C VAL A 266 1.51 7.71 10.94
N THR A 267 0.80 8.17 11.97
CA THR A 267 1.42 8.92 13.07
C THR A 267 2.41 8.07 13.86
N ALA A 268 2.07 6.81 14.14
CA ALA A 268 2.94 5.88 14.85
C ALA A 268 4.25 5.62 14.09
N VAL A 269 4.19 5.44 12.77
CA VAL A 269 5.41 5.25 11.96
C VAL A 269 6.27 6.51 11.94
N GLU A 270 5.69 7.70 11.86
CA GLU A 270 6.42 8.97 11.94
C GLU A 270 7.12 9.14 13.31
N GLU A 271 6.48 8.70 14.39
CA GLU A 271 7.08 8.69 15.73
C GLU A 271 8.21 7.64 15.83
N LEU A 272 8.02 6.45 15.27
CA LEU A 272 9.07 5.42 15.19
C LEU A 272 10.30 5.91 14.41
N VAL A 273 10.11 6.59 13.28
CA VAL A 273 11.20 7.22 12.51
C VAL A 273 12.00 8.19 13.39
N GLY A 274 11.32 9.04 14.15
CA GLY A 274 11.96 9.96 15.10
C GLY A 274 12.76 9.22 16.17
N LEU A 275 12.18 8.18 16.77
CA LEU A 275 12.82 7.37 17.80
C LEU A 275 14.04 6.62 17.27
N LEU A 276 13.94 5.98 16.11
CA LEU A 276 15.04 5.25 15.47
C LEU A 276 16.21 6.18 15.11
N LYS A 277 15.91 7.40 14.65
CA LYS A 277 16.93 8.43 14.42
C LYS A 277 17.69 8.81 15.69
N LEU A 278 16.98 9.01 16.81
CA LEU A 278 17.61 9.30 18.11
C LEU A 278 18.48 8.14 18.62
N ARG A 279 18.18 6.92 18.15
CA ARG A 279 18.88 5.68 18.48
C ARG A 279 20.04 5.36 17.53
N GLY A 280 20.40 6.29 16.63
CA GLY A 280 21.52 6.13 15.72
C GLY A 280 21.23 5.33 14.45
N ARG A 281 19.96 4.98 14.20
CA ARG A 281 19.51 4.26 13.00
C ARG A 281 18.53 5.12 12.19
N PRO A 282 19.00 6.11 11.43
CA PRO A 282 18.11 6.93 10.62
C PRO A 282 17.49 6.10 9.49
N LEU A 283 16.17 5.94 9.52
CA LEU A 283 15.36 5.31 8.47
C LEU A 283 14.28 6.27 8.00
N GLN A 284 13.81 6.08 6.77
CA GLN A 284 12.68 6.79 6.19
C GLN A 284 11.37 6.06 6.52
N ALA A 285 10.24 6.77 6.44
CA ALA A 285 8.95 6.20 6.84
C ALA A 285 8.54 4.98 6.01
N PHE A 286 8.86 4.96 4.71
CA PHE A 286 8.56 3.81 3.85
C PHE A 286 9.42 2.58 4.19
N GLU A 287 10.66 2.78 4.64
CA GLU A 287 11.54 1.69 5.09
C GLU A 287 11.01 1.07 6.38
N VAL A 288 10.57 1.91 7.33
CA VAL A 288 9.90 1.44 8.55
C VAL A 288 8.59 0.73 8.21
N ASP A 289 7.81 1.25 7.26
CA ASP A 289 6.60 0.58 6.75
C ASP A 289 6.90 -0.82 6.23
N TRP A 290 7.92 -0.98 5.37
CA TRP A 290 8.34 -2.27 4.85
C TRP A 290 8.74 -3.25 5.95
N MET A 291 9.51 -2.80 6.95
CA MET A 291 9.86 -3.62 8.10
C MET A 291 8.62 -4.09 8.88
N LEU A 292 7.70 -3.17 9.16
CA LEU A 292 6.45 -3.48 9.85
C LEU A 292 5.56 -4.42 9.03
N TRP A 293 5.44 -4.20 7.72
CA TRP A 293 4.64 -5.05 6.85
C TRP A 293 5.21 -6.47 6.77
N HIS A 294 6.53 -6.61 6.74
CA HIS A 294 7.21 -7.91 6.80
C HIS A 294 6.93 -8.63 8.12
N LEU A 295 7.05 -7.94 9.26
CA LEU A 295 6.69 -8.49 10.58
C LEU A 295 5.20 -8.89 10.66
N ALA A 296 4.32 -8.17 9.96
CA ALA A 296 2.89 -8.45 9.94
C ALA A 296 2.50 -9.71 9.14
N GLN A 297 3.43 -10.33 8.40
CA GLN A 297 3.19 -11.60 7.69
C GLN A 297 3.21 -12.81 8.64
N GLY A 298 3.76 -12.67 9.85
CA GLY A 298 3.69 -13.69 10.88
C GLY A 298 2.30 -13.83 11.51
N ASP A 299 2.16 -14.83 12.39
CA ASP A 299 0.93 -15.02 13.17
C ASP A 299 0.76 -13.90 14.20
N LEU A 300 -0.34 -13.17 14.09
CA LEU A 300 -0.70 -12.07 15.00
C LEU A 300 -1.90 -12.47 15.87
N PRO A 301 -1.92 -12.07 17.16
CA PRO A 301 -2.94 -12.51 18.13
C PRO A 301 -4.32 -11.89 17.90
N PHE A 302 -4.41 -10.81 17.11
CA PHE A 302 -5.66 -10.11 16.83
C PHE A 302 -5.98 -10.16 15.34
N PRO A 303 -7.24 -10.24 14.93
CA PRO A 303 -7.60 -10.04 13.54
C PRO A 303 -7.36 -8.58 13.12
N HIS A 304 -7.17 -8.36 11.82
CA HIS A 304 -7.22 -7.02 11.27
C HIS A 304 -8.66 -6.51 11.19
N HIS A 305 -8.83 -5.20 11.16
CA HIS A 305 -10.15 -4.60 10.96
C HIS A 305 -10.68 -4.90 9.54
N ARG A 306 -12.00 -4.97 9.39
CA ARG A 306 -12.66 -5.32 8.12
C ARG A 306 -13.37 -4.12 7.50
N THR A 307 -12.65 -3.33 6.74
CA THR A 307 -13.23 -2.30 5.87
C THR A 307 -13.20 -2.78 4.43
N LEU A 308 -14.35 -2.73 3.75
CA LEU A 308 -14.47 -3.04 2.33
C LEU A 308 -14.26 -1.75 1.54
N THR A 309 -13.11 -1.59 0.90
CA THR A 309 -12.73 -0.35 0.19
C THR A 309 -11.70 -0.62 -0.91
N ILE A 310 -11.60 0.28 -1.88
CA ILE A 310 -10.56 0.26 -2.93
C ILE A 310 -9.24 0.91 -2.49
N PHE A 311 -9.21 1.47 -1.27
CA PHE A 311 -8.09 2.29 -0.79
C PHE A 311 -7.14 1.57 0.18
N TYR A 312 -7.37 0.29 0.45
CA TYR A 312 -6.55 -0.56 1.32
C TYR A 312 -5.84 -1.60 0.54
#